data_AF-A0A1X7TTQ0-F1
#
_entry.id   AF-A0A1X7TTQ0-F1
#
_cell.length_a   1.000
_cell.length_b   1.000
_cell.length_c   1.000
_cell.angle_alpha   90.00
_cell.angle_beta   90.00
_cell.angle_gamma   90.00
#
_symmetry.space_group_name_H-M   'P 1'
#
loop_
_entity.id
_entity.type
_entity.pdbx_description
1 polymer ?
#
loop_
_entity_poly.entity_id
_entity_poly.type
_entity_poly.pdbx_seq_one_letter_code
_entity_poly.pdbx_strand_id
1 'polypeptide(L)'
;MPPEAIMLCKFTIDSDVWSYGVVLWEIFSYGIQPYYGMSNEEVIKYVRTDNVLRRPQGTPQRFINTHYYCIGTDTTPPHYRGVLILECPQ
;
A
#
# COMPACT_ATOMS: atom_id res chain seq x y z
N MET A 1 5.03 0.72 -6.92
CA MET A 1 6.11 0.13 -6.10
C MET A 1 6.34 0.99 -4.86
N PRO A 2 6.69 0.38 -3.72
CA PRO A 2 7.00 1.13 -2.50
C PRO A 2 8.36 1.85 -2.60
N PRO A 3 8.61 2.87 -1.76
CA PRO A 3 9.82 3.70 -1.82
C PRO A 3 11.14 2.92 -1.76
N GLU A 4 11.23 1.90 -0.91
CA GLU A 4 12.43 1.08 -0.72
C GLU A 4 12.78 0.26 -1.96
N ALA A 5 11.78 -0.23 -2.69
CA ALA A 5 11.99 -0.94 -3.95
C ALA A 5 12.46 0.02 -5.05
N ILE A 6 11.90 1.23 -5.11
CA ILE A 6 12.26 2.24 -6.13
C ILE A 6 13.69 2.79 -5.90
N MET A 7 14.07 3.03 -4.66
CA MET A 7 15.31 3.76 -4.34
C MET A 7 16.50 2.86 -4.06
N LEU A 8 16.24 1.72 -3.42
CA LEU A 8 17.28 0.85 -2.89
C LEU A 8 17.31 -0.50 -3.61
N CYS A 9 16.43 -0.72 -4.59
CA CYS A 9 16.21 -2.01 -5.24
C CYS A 9 16.01 -3.15 -4.21
N LYS A 10 15.37 -2.82 -3.08
CA LYS A 10 15.11 -3.78 -2.00
C LYS A 10 13.71 -4.37 -2.19
N PHE A 11 13.66 -5.66 -2.49
CA PHE A 11 12.42 -6.41 -2.67
C PHE A 11 12.26 -7.38 -1.50
N THR A 12 11.20 -7.20 -0.73
CA THR A 12 10.84 -8.01 0.45
C THR A 12 9.36 -8.37 0.41
N ILE A 13 8.96 -9.28 1.30
CA ILE A 13 7.54 -9.58 1.54
C ILE A 13 6.77 -8.29 1.84
N ASP A 14 7.32 -7.38 2.66
CA ASP A 14 6.67 -6.09 2.95
C ASP A 14 6.46 -5.25 1.68
N SER A 15 7.40 -5.29 0.74
CA SER A 15 7.26 -4.58 -0.53
C SER A 15 6.17 -5.17 -1.44
N ASP A 16 5.97 -6.49 -1.36
CA ASP A 16 4.87 -7.19 -2.04
C ASP A 16 3.52 -6.88 -1.37
N VAL A 17 3.48 -6.82 -0.04
CA VAL A 17 2.29 -6.42 0.75
C VAL A 17 1.86 -5.00 0.39
N TRP A 18 2.80 -4.07 0.26
CA TRP A 18 2.50 -2.71 -0.20
C TRP A 18 1.94 -2.69 -1.63
N SER A 19 2.57 -3.45 -2.53
CA SER A 19 2.12 -3.55 -3.92
C SER A 19 0.73 -4.18 -4.04
N TYR A 20 0.39 -5.13 -3.17
CA TYR A 20 -0.97 -5.67 -3.06
C TYR A 20 -1.99 -4.61 -2.63
N GLY A 21 -1.63 -3.66 -1.75
CA GLY A 21 -2.47 -2.51 -1.41
C GLY A 21 -2.80 -1.63 -2.63
N VAL A 22 -1.84 -1.43 -3.53
CA VAL A 22 -2.08 -0.73 -4.81
C VAL A 22 -3.00 -1.52 -5.73
N VAL A 23 -2.82 -2.85 -5.83
CA VAL A 23 -3.71 -3.70 -6.63
C VAL A 23 -5.14 -3.69 -6.10
N LEU A 24 -5.33 -3.75 -4.77
CA LEU A 24 -6.65 -3.59 -4.16
C LEU A 24 -7.28 -2.24 -4.51
N TRP A 25 -6.48 -1.17 -4.49
CA TRP A 25 -6.94 0.15 -4.91
C TRP A 25 -7.39 0.15 -6.38
N GLU A 26 -6.63 -0.46 -7.29
CA GLU A 26 -6.96 -0.57 -8.72
C GLU A 26 -8.26 -1.34 -8.97
N ILE A 27 -8.47 -2.45 -8.24
CA ILE A 27 -9.70 -3.25 -8.33
C ILE A 27 -10.92 -2.41 -7.95
N PHE A 28 -10.87 -1.70 -6.81
CA PHE A 28 -12.02 -0.94 -6.32
C PHE A 28 -12.16 0.44 -6.96
N SER A 29 -11.14 0.93 -7.65
CA SER A 29 -11.22 2.12 -8.49
C SER A 29 -11.72 1.80 -9.91
N TYR A 30 -12.04 0.53 -10.21
CA TYR A 30 -12.44 0.06 -11.53
C TYR A 30 -11.36 0.30 -12.60
N GLY A 31 -10.09 0.09 -12.24
CA GLY A 31 -8.96 0.16 -13.15
C GLY A 31 -8.46 1.58 -13.44
N ILE A 32 -8.79 2.57 -12.59
CA ILE A 32 -8.17 3.89 -12.68
C ILE A 32 -6.66 3.74 -12.41
N GLN A 33 -5.85 4.55 -13.09
CA GLN A 33 -4.41 4.59 -12.87
C GLN A 33 -4.08 5.16 -11.47
N PRO A 34 -3.24 4.49 -10.66
CA PRO A 34 -2.74 5.03 -9.41
C PRO A 34 -2.01 6.36 -9.62
N TYR A 35 -2.26 7.33 -8.71
CA TYR A 35 -1.66 8.67 -8.77
C TYR A 35 -1.88 9.41 -10.10
N TYR A 36 -3.03 9.19 -10.74
CA TYR A 36 -3.39 9.83 -12.00
C TYR A 36 -3.12 11.35 -11.98
N GLY A 37 -2.41 11.83 -13.00
CA GLY A 37 -2.04 13.23 -13.14
C GLY A 37 -0.71 13.64 -12.48
N MET A 38 0.01 12.71 -11.84
CA MET A 38 1.35 12.94 -11.28
C MET A 38 2.43 12.32 -12.18
N SER A 39 3.59 12.99 -12.30
CA SER A 39 4.80 12.40 -12.87
C SER A 39 5.42 11.37 -11.93
N ASN A 40 6.34 10.54 -12.43
CA ASN A 40 7.06 9.57 -11.60
C ASN A 40 7.82 10.25 -10.44
N GLU A 41 8.47 11.39 -10.69
CA GLU A 41 9.18 12.16 -9.69
C GLU A 41 8.23 12.74 -8.63
N GLU A 42 7.05 13.20 -9.04
CA GLU A 42 6.01 13.69 -8.14
C GLU A 42 5.46 12.58 -7.26
N VAL A 43 5.18 11.40 -7.83
CA VAL A 43 4.76 10.21 -7.07
C VAL A 43 5.82 9.81 -6.05
N ILE A 44 7.09 9.78 -6.44
CA ILE A 44 8.20 9.46 -5.53
C ILE A 44 8.23 10.45 -4.36
N LYS A 45 8.11 11.76 -4.63
CA LYS A 45 8.10 12.79 -3.60
C LYS A 45 6.86 12.67 -2.69
N TYR A 46 5.70 12.38 -3.28
CA TYR A 46 4.44 12.20 -2.57
C TYR A 46 4.52 11.05 -1.57
N VAL A 47 4.93 9.86 -2.03
CA VAL A 47 5.03 8.66 -1.18
C VAL A 47 6.14 8.80 -0.12
N ARG A 48 7.23 9.53 -0.42
CA ARG A 48 8.29 9.85 0.57
C ARG A 48 7.82 10.70 1.75
N THR A 49 6.69 11.38 1.63
CA THR A 49 6.13 12.26 2.69
C THR A 49 4.99 11.57 3.44
N ASP A 50 5.06 10.24 3.52
CA ASP A 50 4.08 9.35 4.16
C ASP A 50 2.65 9.49 3.61
N ASN A 51 2.52 10.06 2.40
CA ASN A 51 1.24 10.11 1.71
C ASN A 51 1.01 8.81 0.92
N VAL A 52 -0.25 8.38 0.88
CA VAL A 52 -0.65 7.15 0.20
C VAL A 52 -1.91 7.35 -0.64
N LEU A 53 -2.22 6.37 -1.50
CA LEU A 53 -3.47 6.34 -2.23
C LEU A 53 -4.67 6.32 -1.27
N ARG A 54 -5.51 7.35 -1.41
CA ARG A 54 -6.80 7.37 -0.73
C ARG A 54 -7.68 6.26 -1.28
N ARG A 55 -8.34 5.54 -0.39
CA ARG A 55 -9.30 4.49 -0.74
C ARG A 55 -10.35 5.02 -1.76
N PRO A 56 -10.69 4.25 -2.81
CA PRO A 56 -11.75 4.60 -3.75
C PRO A 56 -13.13 4.67 -3.08
N GLN A 57 -14.07 5.41 -3.69
CA GLN A 57 -15.46 5.35 -3.24
C GLN A 57 -16.05 3.96 -3.53
N GLY A 58 -16.91 3.45 -2.65
CA GLY A 58 -17.56 2.15 -2.84
C GLY A 58 -16.73 0.91 -2.49
N THR A 59 -15.49 1.04 -1.99
CA THR A 59 -14.75 -0.13 -1.47
C THR A 59 -15.55 -0.85 -0.38
N PRO A 60 -15.77 -2.17 -0.49
CA PRO A 60 -16.49 -2.93 0.52
C PRO A 60 -15.82 -2.85 1.89
N GLN A 61 -16.63 -2.73 2.95
CA GLN A 61 -16.15 -2.52 4.33
C GLN A 61 -15.06 -3.51 4.76
N ARG A 62 -15.19 -4.79 4.35
CA ARG A 62 -14.24 -5.86 4.68
C ARG A 62 -12.83 -5.64 4.16
N PHE A 63 -12.65 -4.78 3.15
CA PHE A 63 -11.34 -4.51 2.53
C PHE A 63 -10.75 -3.16 2.95
N ILE A 64 -11.47 -2.33 3.72
CA ILE A 64 -10.96 -1.01 4.12
C ILE A 64 -9.73 -1.15 5.01
N ASN A 65 -9.78 -2.01 6.02
CA ASN A 65 -8.66 -2.24 6.92
C ASN A 65 -7.47 -2.86 6.17
N THR A 66 -7.73 -3.83 5.29
CA THR A 66 -6.70 -4.45 4.46
C THR A 66 -5.99 -3.42 3.58
N HIS A 67 -6.73 -2.52 2.92
CA HIS A 67 -6.16 -1.44 2.11
C HIS A 67 -5.18 -0.58 2.93
N TYR A 68 -5.60 -0.11 4.09
CA TYR A 68 -4.77 0.77 4.93
C TYR A 68 -3.59 0.06 5.61
N TYR A 69 -3.76 -1.22 5.96
CA TYR A 69 -2.67 -2.07 6.45
C TYR A 69 -1.56 -2.20 5.40
N CYS A 70 -1.94 -2.58 4.17
CA CYS A 70 -0.99 -2.83 3.10
C CYS A 70 -0.16 -1.61 2.74
N ILE A 71 -0.77 -0.43 2.66
CA ILE A 71 -0.06 0.80 2.26
C ILE A 71 0.64 1.51 3.42
N GLY A 72 0.67 0.93 4.62
CA GLY A 72 1.46 1.44 5.75
C GLY A 72 0.83 2.60 6.53
N THR A 73 -0.48 2.82 6.38
CA THR A 73 -1.23 3.88 7.11
C THR A 73 -1.94 3.38 8.35
N ASP A 74 -1.59 2.18 8.81
CA ASP A 74 -2.36 1.54 9.86
C ASP A 74 -2.18 2.26 11.19
N THR A 75 -3.27 2.90 11.62
CA THR A 75 -3.46 3.46 12.97
C THR A 75 -4.21 2.46 13.87
N THR A 76 -4.44 1.22 13.43
CA THR A 76 -5.19 0.24 14.22
C THR A 76 -4.37 -0.30 15.41
N PRO A 77 -5.01 -0.57 16.56
CA PRO A 77 -4.36 -1.11 17.73
C PRO A 77 -3.68 -2.46 17.46
N PRO A 78 -2.61 -2.80 18.20
CA PRO A 78 -1.72 -3.93 17.94
C PRO A 78 -2.36 -5.34 17.89
N HIS A 79 -3.66 -5.47 18.11
CA HIS A 79 -4.36 -6.75 18.16
C HIS A 79 -4.44 -7.48 16.81
N TYR A 80 -4.31 -6.78 15.68
CA TYR A 80 -4.32 -7.39 14.33
C TYR A 80 -2.93 -7.57 13.71
N ARG A 81 -1.87 -7.15 14.43
CA ARG A 81 -0.48 -7.25 13.96
C ARG A 81 0.04 -8.69 13.88
N GLY A 82 -0.69 -9.66 14.44
CA GLY A 82 -0.27 -11.06 14.57
C GLY A 82 -0.79 -12.03 13.51
N VAL A 83 -1.59 -11.61 12.52
CA VAL A 83 -2.24 -12.58 11.59
C VAL A 83 -1.53 -12.70 10.23
N LEU A 84 -0.65 -11.77 9.84
CA LEU A 84 0.02 -11.81 8.53
C LEU A 84 1.56 -11.75 8.58
N ILE A 85 2.16 -11.63 9.77
CA ILE A 85 3.60 -11.84 9.96
C ILE A 85 3.78 -13.24 10.54
N LEU A 86 3.44 -14.28 9.75
CA LEU A 86 4.08 -15.56 10.01
C LEU A 86 5.54 -15.38 9.62
N GLU A 87 6.37 -15.51 10.64
CA GLU A 87 7.82 -15.38 10.62
C GLU A 87 8.42 -16.06 9.38
N CYS A 88 9.14 -15.29 8.56
CA CYS A 88 10.13 -15.86 7.67
C CYS A 88 11.45 -15.88 8.47
N PRO A 89 11.87 -17.04 9.01
CA PRO A 89 13.19 -17.14 9.61
C PRO A 89 14.22 -16.95 8.49
N GLN A 90 15.29 -16.24 8.82
CA GLN A 90 16.46 -16.00 7.97
C GLN A 90 16.96 -17.29 7.29
#